data_AF-A0A4U9HSN7-F1
#
_entry.id   AF-A0A4U9HSN7-F1
#
_cell.length_a   1.000
_cell.length_b   1.000
_cell.length_c   1.000
_cell.angle_alpha   90.00
_cell.angle_beta   90.00
_cell.angle_gamma   90.00
#
_symmetry.space_group_name_H-M   'P 1'
#
loop_
_entity.id
_entity.type
_entity.pdbx_description
1 polymer ?
#
loop_
_entity_poly.entity_id
_entity_poly.type
_entity_poly.pdbx_seq_one_letter_code
_entity_poly.pdbx_strand_id
1 'polypeptide(L)'
;MKWYPWLRPHFEQLVNSYQSGRGHHALLIQSLPGMGDEALIYAITRFLMCQQPQGYKSCGQCRSCQLMQAETHPDYYALEPEKGKATLGIDAVRAIR
;
A
#
# COMPACT_ATOMS: atom_id res chain seq x y z
N MET A 1 7.28 10.52 -0.60
CA MET A 1 7.31 9.36 0.31
C MET A 1 8.74 8.84 0.46
N LYS A 2 9.24 8.60 1.68
CA LYS A 2 10.63 8.15 1.94
C LYS A 2 10.64 6.80 2.65
N TRP A 3 11.43 5.84 2.15
CA TRP A 3 11.64 4.56 2.82
C TRP A 3 12.71 4.67 3.91
N TYR A 4 12.38 4.27 5.13
CA TYR A 4 13.31 4.32 6.26
C TYR A 4 13.79 2.93 6.67
N PRO A 5 15.04 2.78 7.17
CA PRO A 5 15.61 1.47 7.49
C PRO A 5 14.81 0.65 8.50
N TRP A 6 14.17 1.30 9.49
CA TRP A 6 13.39 0.63 10.53
C TRP A 6 12.08 0.00 10.04
N LEU A 7 11.61 0.35 8.83
CA LEU A 7 10.39 -0.24 8.26
C LEU A 7 10.61 -1.69 7.82
N ARG A 8 11.85 -2.09 7.53
CA ARG A 8 12.20 -3.39 6.97
C ARG A 8 11.68 -4.60 7.77
N PRO A 9 11.95 -4.73 9.08
CA PRO A 9 11.46 -5.90 9.84
C PRO A 9 9.94 -5.98 9.84
N HIS A 10 9.24 -4.85 9.96
CA HIS A 10 7.78 -4.81 9.95
C HIS A 10 7.20 -5.15 8.58
N PHE A 11 7.82 -4.67 7.51
CA PHE A 11 7.47 -5.01 6.14
C PHE A 11 7.64 -6.51 5.86
N GLU A 12 8.80 -7.08 6.19
CA GLU A 12 9.07 -8.51 5.97
C GLU A 12 8.07 -9.38 6.76
N GLN A 13 7.75 -9.01 8.00
CA GLN A 13 6.74 -9.70 8.81
C GLN A 13 5.36 -9.67 8.14
N LEU A 14 4.90 -8.50 7.68
CA LEU A 14 3.59 -8.36 7.04
C LEU A 14 3.54 -9.11 5.71
N VAL A 15 4.54 -8.95 4.84
CA VAL A 15 4.60 -9.65 3.56
C VAL A 15 4.65 -11.17 3.74
N ASN A 16 5.35 -11.68 4.74
CA ASN A 16 5.35 -13.11 5.05
C ASN A 16 3.95 -13.63 5.36
N SER A 17 3.13 -12.86 6.09
CA SER A 17 1.75 -13.25 6.36
C SER A 17 0.94 -13.38 5.07
N TYR A 18 1.04 -12.41 4.16
CA TYR A 18 0.38 -12.43 2.84
C TYR A 18 0.89 -13.55 1.94
N GLN A 19 2.20 -13.77 1.87
CA GLN A 19 2.81 -14.86 1.09
C GLN A 19 2.34 -16.24 1.57
N SER A 20 2.14 -16.40 2.88
CA SER A 20 1.62 -17.64 3.46
C SER A 20 0.11 -17.83 3.31
N GLY A 21 -0.58 -16.92 2.63
CA GLY A 21 -2.05 -16.94 2.48
C GLY A 21 -2.81 -16.62 3.77
N ARG A 22 -2.12 -16.11 4.80
CA ARG A 22 -2.68 -15.79 6.12
C ARG A 22 -2.69 -14.28 6.43
N GLY A 23 -2.46 -13.45 5.41
CA GLY A 23 -2.51 -12.00 5.57
C GLY A 23 -3.94 -11.55 5.89
N HIS A 24 -4.08 -10.66 6.87
CA HIS A 24 -5.39 -10.10 7.22
C HIS A 24 -5.84 -9.08 6.16
N HIS A 25 -7.12 -9.08 5.79
CA HIS A 25 -7.65 -8.23 4.72
C HIS A 25 -7.83 -6.76 5.13
N ALA A 26 -7.89 -6.49 6.44
CA ALA A 26 -7.97 -5.14 7.00
C ALA A 26 -6.84 -4.94 8.00
N LEU A 27 -5.87 -4.09 7.67
CA LEU A 27 -4.74 -3.76 8.52
C LEU A 27 -4.87 -2.31 9.00
N LEU A 28 -4.83 -2.11 10.32
CA LEU A 28 -4.70 -0.79 10.93
C LEU A 28 -3.24 -0.61 11.36
N ILE A 29 -2.56 0.38 10.78
CA ILE A 29 -1.19 0.75 11.17
C ILE A 29 -1.27 1.99 12.06
N GLN A 30 -0.70 1.87 13.26
CA GLN A 30 -0.54 3.00 14.18
C GLN A 30 0.93 3.42 14.20
N SER A 31 1.17 4.69 13.94
CA SER A 31 2.50 5.29 13.93
C SER A 31 2.44 6.74 14.42
N LEU A 32 3.62 7.29 14.76
CA LEU A 32 3.77 8.73 14.92
C LEU A 32 3.94 9.39 13.54
N PRO A 33 3.51 10.65 13.35
CA PRO A 33 3.77 11.40 12.13
C PRO A 33 5.27 11.39 11.78
N GLY A 34 5.58 11.09 10.52
CA GLY A 34 6.96 11.03 10.02
C GLY A 34 7.69 9.71 10.25
N MET A 35 7.05 8.69 10.82
CA MET A 35 7.64 7.35 10.97
C MET A 35 7.70 6.55 9.66
N GLY A 36 7.04 7.03 8.60
CA GLY A 36 7.08 6.42 7.27
C GLY A 36 6.07 5.30 7.05
N ASP A 37 4.95 5.31 7.79
CA ASP A 37 3.81 4.41 7.60
C ASP A 37 3.26 4.45 6.17
N GLU A 38 3.16 5.63 5.55
CA GLU A 38 2.80 5.74 4.13
C GLU A 38 3.71 4.89 3.22
N ALA A 39 5.03 4.89 3.48
CA ALA A 39 6.00 4.10 2.72
C ALA A 39 5.86 2.60 2.96
N LEU A 40 5.54 2.21 4.19
CA LEU A 40 5.23 0.83 4.54
C LEU A 40 3.96 0.34 3.83
N ILE A 41 2.88 1.12 3.90
CA ILE A 41 1.59 0.83 3.25
C ILE A 41 1.81 0.70 1.74
N TYR A 42 2.47 1.68 1.12
CA TYR A 42 2.71 1.65 -0.31
C TYR A 42 3.55 0.44 -0.74
N ALA A 43 4.58 0.07 0.02
CA ALA A 43 5.38 -1.11 -0.26
C ALA A 43 4.57 -2.43 -0.19
N ILE A 44 3.69 -2.58 0.80
CA ILE A 44 2.80 -3.74 0.93
C ILE A 44 1.81 -3.76 -0.22
N THR A 45 1.17 -2.64 -0.55
CA THR A 45 0.24 -2.53 -1.67
C THR A 45 0.92 -2.89 -2.99
N ARG A 46 2.13 -2.36 -3.24
CA ARG A 46 2.93 -2.70 -4.43
C ARG A 46 3.28 -4.18 -4.50
N PHE A 47 3.54 -4.81 -3.37
CA PHE A 47 3.74 -6.25 -3.29
C PHE A 47 2.45 -7.02 -3.65
N LEU A 48 1.31 -6.64 -3.06
CA LEU A 48 0.01 -7.30 -3.29
C LEU A 48 -0.51 -7.16 -4.72
N MET A 49 -0.29 -5.99 -5.35
CA MET A 49 -0.71 -5.75 -6.73
C MET A 49 0.17 -6.45 -7.75
N CYS A 50 1.40 -6.80 -7.38
CA CYS A 50 2.36 -7.38 -8.31
C CYS A 50 1.95 -8.80 -8.75
N GLN A 51 1.81 -9.01 -10.05
CA GLN A 51 1.46 -10.33 -10.62
C GLN A 51 2.62 -11.33 -10.61
N GLN A 52 3.86 -10.84 -10.50
CA GLN A 52 5.08 -11.65 -10.53
C GLN A 52 6.06 -11.18 -9.44
N PRO A 53 5.73 -11.32 -8.15
CA PRO A 53 6.61 -10.89 -7.07
C PRO A 53 7.92 -11.69 -7.04
N GLN A 54 9.02 -11.05 -6.64
CA GLN A 54 10.36 -11.63 -6.54
C GLN A 54 10.79 -11.61 -5.07
N GLY A 55 10.53 -12.70 -4.35
CA GLY A 55 10.66 -12.73 -2.89
C GLY A 55 9.77 -11.64 -2.27
N TYR A 56 10.35 -10.74 -1.48
CA TYR A 56 9.63 -9.62 -0.87
C TYR A 56 9.40 -8.42 -1.80
N LYS A 57 9.89 -8.44 -3.04
CA LYS A 57 9.85 -7.28 -3.95
C LYS A 57 8.77 -7.42 -5.01
N SER A 58 8.11 -6.31 -5.34
CA SER A 58 7.36 -6.19 -6.60
C SER A 58 8.35 -6.19 -7.78
N CYS A 59 8.07 -6.88 -8.89
CA CYS A 59 9.00 -6.97 -10.03
C CYS A 59 9.25 -5.65 -10.77
N GLY A 60 8.32 -4.70 -10.69
CA GLY A 60 8.42 -3.43 -11.41
C GLY A 60 8.20 -3.50 -12.92
N GLN A 61 8.01 -4.69 -13.52
CA GLN A 61 7.94 -4.87 -14.97
C GLN A 61 6.58 -5.40 -15.46
N CYS A 62 5.82 -6.12 -14.63
CA CYS A 62 4.49 -6.58 -15.02
C CYS A 62 3.53 -5.40 -15.22
N ARG A 63 2.46 -5.61 -16.01
CA ARG A 63 1.47 -4.58 -16.33
C ARG A 63 0.90 -3.90 -15.08
N SER A 64 0.55 -4.68 -14.06
CA SER A 64 0.05 -4.13 -12.79
C SER A 64 1.09 -3.22 -12.11
N CYS A 65 2.36 -3.65 -12.03
CA CYS A 65 3.43 -2.83 -11.48
C CYS A 65 3.61 -1.51 -12.26
N GLN A 66 3.52 -1.55 -13.59
CA GLN A 66 3.60 -0.34 -14.43
C GLN A 66 2.44 0.62 -14.16
N LEU A 67 1.20 0.11 -14.07
CA LEU A 67 0.03 0.90 -13.73
C LEU A 67 0.13 1.52 -12.32
N MET A 68 0.65 0.77 -11.35
CA MET A 68 0.90 1.27 -10.00
C MET A 68 1.98 2.37 -9.96
N GLN A 69 3.01 2.27 -10.79
CA GLN A 69 4.05 3.30 -10.91
C GLN A 69 3.53 4.56 -11.62
N ALA A 70 2.58 4.39 -12.54
CA ALA A 70 1.90 5.48 -13.23
C ALA A 70 0.68 6.02 -12.45
N GLU A 71 0.42 5.54 -11.24
CA GLU A 71 -0.69 5.96 -10.37
C GLU A 71 -2.09 5.86 -11.03
N THR A 72 -2.25 4.90 -11.95
CA THR A 72 -3.47 4.71 -12.76
C THR A 72 -4.01 3.28 -12.69
N HIS A 73 -3.61 2.52 -11.67
CA HIS A 73 -4.08 1.16 -11.48
C HIS A 73 -5.59 1.16 -11.14
N PRO A 74 -6.45 0.49 -11.94
CA PRO A 74 -7.90 0.58 -11.76
C PRO A 74 -8.40 -0.02 -10.44
N ASP A 75 -7.69 -1.03 -9.92
CA ASP A 75 -8.05 -1.72 -8.68
C ASP A 75 -7.36 -1.12 -7.44
N TYR A 76 -6.67 0.02 -7.57
CA TYR A 76 -6.04 0.72 -6.45
C TYR A 76 -6.81 2.00 -6.13
N TYR A 77 -7.26 2.10 -4.88
CA TYR A 77 -8.00 3.26 -4.38
C TYR A 77 -7.25 3.88 -3.20
N ALA A 78 -6.87 5.16 -3.35
CA ALA A 78 -6.34 5.97 -2.26
C ALA A 78 -7.44 6.87 -1.72
N LEU A 79 -7.77 6.74 -0.44
CA LEU A 79 -8.72 7.62 0.25
C LEU A 79 -7.96 8.66 1.05
N GLU A 80 -8.03 9.90 0.58
CA GLU A 80 -7.46 11.07 1.25
C GLU A 80 -8.50 12.20 1.27
N PRO A 81 -8.44 13.12 2.25
CA PRO A 81 -9.26 14.32 2.21
C PRO A 81 -9.06 15.10 0.90
N GLU A 82 -10.14 15.66 0.35
CA GLU A 82 -10.05 16.54 -0.81
C GLU A 82 -9.15 17.74 -0.52
N LYS A 83 -8.48 18.27 -1.56
CA LYS A 83 -7.61 19.44 -1.41
C LYS A 83 -8.36 20.60 -0.72
N GLY A 84 -7.79 21.07 0.38
CA GLY A 84 -8.37 22.16 1.19
C GLY A 84 -9.38 21.72 2.25
N LYS A 85 -9.69 20.42 2.36
CA LYS A 85 -10.52 19.86 3.44
C LYS A 85 -9.65 19.07 4.42
N ALA A 86 -10.02 19.10 5.70
CA ALA A 86 -9.36 18.34 6.76
C ALA A 86 -10.04 17.00 7.08
N THR A 87 -11.21 16.74 6.49
CA THR A 87 -12.04 15.57 6.78
C THR A 87 -12.25 14.72 5.53
N LEU A 88 -12.32 13.39 5.72
CA LEU A 88 -12.70 12.43 4.69
C LEU A 88 -14.24 12.29 4.67
N GLY A 89 -14.87 12.72 3.58
CA GLY A 89 -16.32 12.65 3.42
C GLY A 89 -16.85 11.23 3.17
N ILE A 90 -18.07 10.94 3.63
CA ILE A 90 -18.70 9.63 3.45
C ILE A 90 -18.90 9.24 1.98
N ASP A 91 -19.16 10.21 1.10
CA ASP A 91 -19.41 9.94 -0.31
C ASP A 91 -18.14 9.48 -1.05
N ALA A 92 -16.95 9.94 -0.63
CA ALA A 92 -15.67 9.44 -1.15
C ALA A 92 -15.48 7.96 -0.83
N VAL A 93 -15.87 7.53 0.38
CA VAL A 93 -15.83 6.12 0.79
C VAL A 93 -16.83 5.29 -0.04
N ARG A 94 -18.04 5.80 -0.25
CA ARG A 94 -19.09 5.13 -1.05
C ARG A 94 -18.77 5.02 -2.54
N ALA A 95 -17.86 5.85 -3.05
CA ALA A 95 -17.48 5.84 -4.46
C ALA A 95 -16.53 4.69 -4.84
N ILE A 96 -15.87 4.06 -3.85
CA ILE A 96 -15.06 2.85 -4.08
C ILE A 96 -15.97 1.70 -4.49
N ARG A 97 -15.59 0.97 -5.54
CA ARG A 97 -16.35 -0.14 -6.12
C ARG A 97 -15.49 -1.38 -6.31
#